data_AF-A0A932YPN1-F1
#
_entry.id   AF-A0A932YPN1-F1
#
_cell.length_a   1.000
_cell.length_b   1.000
_cell.length_c   1.000
_cell.angle_alpha   90.00
_cell.angle_beta   90.00
_cell.angle_gamma   90.00
#
_symmetry.space_group_name_H-M   'P 1'
#
loop_
_entity.id
_entity.type
_entity.pdbx_description
1 polymer ?
#
loop_
_entity_poly.entity_id
_entity_poly.type
_entity_poly.pdbx_seq_one_letter_code
_entity_poly.pdbx_strand_id
1 'polypeptide(L)'
;MAEKIEYCTLTPDYPDTAYMIFLHPIKGARVLDPYPMTFLYRSLDEVSQVVQEAVREIQGTGELDVLQHVMLLPLCFASLYPLRPEFWQNPSQHYDSMDRLRTFQPLVKTPLFYKLLVTPTFLDENGKWHLNATLPLYLSMNESIIEQFMSHSDQSVDERAKCAAIYTFGDPMRYNWETQKVAAIKSKRSEFTKHHN
;
A
#
# COMPACT_ATOMS: atom_id res chain seq x y z
N MET A 1 27.47 -25.86 -0.32
CA MET A 1 26.52 -26.15 0.77
C MET A 1 25.53 -24.99 0.76
N ALA A 2 24.23 -25.24 0.60
CA ALA A 2 23.24 -24.18 0.69
C ALA A 2 23.24 -23.65 2.13
N GLU A 3 23.35 -22.34 2.29
CA GLU A 3 23.28 -21.68 3.59
C GLU A 3 21.90 -21.98 4.20
N LYS A 4 21.87 -22.41 5.47
CA LYS A 4 20.62 -22.74 6.15
C LYS A 4 19.91 -21.43 6.46
N ILE A 5 18.81 -21.16 5.76
CA ILE A 5 17.97 -19.99 6.00
C ILE A 5 17.38 -20.05 7.41
N GLU A 6 17.62 -19.02 8.21
CA GLU A 6 16.99 -18.85 9.52
C GLU A 6 15.74 -17.96 9.39
N TYR A 7 14.57 -18.59 9.48
CA TYR A 7 13.27 -17.93 9.40
C TYR A 7 12.91 -17.18 10.69
N CYS A 8 12.18 -16.08 10.56
CA CYS A 8 11.52 -15.38 11.67
C CYS A 8 12.48 -14.98 12.81
N THR A 9 13.63 -14.38 12.49
CA THR A 9 14.67 -13.98 13.46
C THR A 9 14.63 -12.50 13.84
N LEU A 10 14.17 -11.62 12.95
CA LEU A 10 14.16 -10.17 13.10
C LEU A 10 12.74 -9.64 13.29
N THR A 11 12.58 -8.61 14.13
CA THR A 11 11.31 -7.92 14.32
C THR A 11 11.30 -6.66 13.46
N PRO A 12 10.40 -6.55 12.47
CA PRO A 12 10.28 -5.33 11.68
C PRO A 12 9.78 -4.14 12.51
N ASP A 13 10.31 -2.96 12.19
CA ASP A 13 9.84 -1.70 12.76
C ASP A 13 8.72 -1.12 11.88
N TYR A 14 7.52 -1.07 12.43
CA TYR A 14 6.32 -0.57 11.78
C TYR A 14 5.97 0.82 12.31
N PRO A 15 5.85 1.85 11.46
CA PRO A 15 5.46 3.17 11.92
C PRO A 15 3.98 3.20 12.34
N ASP A 16 3.66 3.93 13.42
CA ASP A 16 2.26 4.11 13.87
C ASP A 16 1.38 4.74 12.79
N THR A 17 1.97 5.60 11.96
CA THR A 17 1.33 6.24 10.81
C THR A 17 2.18 6.07 9.57
N ALA A 18 1.53 5.71 8.46
CA ALA A 18 2.16 5.58 7.15
C ALA A 18 1.22 6.10 6.06
N TYR A 19 1.71 6.10 4.82
CA TYR A 19 0.95 6.56 3.67
C TYR A 19 1.05 5.57 2.52
N MET A 20 -0.08 5.37 1.85
CA MET A 20 -0.17 4.70 0.56
C MET A 20 -0.63 5.68 -0.51
N ILE A 21 -0.13 5.55 -1.73
CA ILE A 21 -0.37 6.51 -2.82
C ILE A 21 -1.04 5.79 -3.98
N PHE A 22 -2.01 6.45 -4.60
CA PHE A 22 -2.59 6.03 -5.87
C PHE A 22 -2.32 7.09 -6.93
N LEU A 23 -1.41 6.76 -7.84
CA LEU A 23 -1.13 7.58 -9.02
C LEU A 23 -2.31 7.52 -9.99
N HIS A 24 -2.52 8.56 -10.76
CA HIS A 24 -3.58 8.60 -11.77
C HIS A 24 -2.94 8.83 -13.14
N PRO A 25 -2.53 7.76 -13.84
CA PRO A 25 -1.93 7.89 -15.16
C PRO A 25 -2.95 8.42 -16.18
N ILE A 26 -2.46 9.20 -17.15
CA ILE A 26 -3.27 9.71 -18.26
C ILE A 26 -2.59 9.39 -19.60
N LYS A 27 -3.41 9.13 -20.62
CA LYS A 27 -2.97 8.91 -22.00
C LYS A 27 -3.77 9.82 -22.93
N GLY A 28 -3.18 10.92 -23.37
CA GLY A 28 -3.91 11.99 -24.05
C GLY A 28 -5.03 12.54 -23.16
N ALA A 29 -6.27 12.53 -23.63
CA ALA A 29 -7.43 12.99 -22.84
C ALA A 29 -8.02 11.93 -21.89
N ARG A 30 -7.52 10.69 -21.92
CA ARG A 30 -8.08 9.59 -21.12
C ARG A 30 -7.36 9.48 -19.78
N VAL A 31 -8.12 9.55 -18.69
CA VAL A 31 -7.66 9.18 -17.35
C VAL A 31 -7.79 7.66 -17.18
N LEU A 32 -6.70 7.00 -16.78
CA LEU A 32 -6.68 5.56 -16.52
C LEU A 32 -7.09 5.28 -15.06
N ASP A 33 -7.34 4.01 -14.76
CA ASP A 33 -7.64 3.59 -13.38
C ASP A 33 -6.48 3.95 -12.44
N PRO A 34 -6.77 4.38 -11.19
CA PRO A 34 -5.72 4.75 -10.26
C PRO A 34 -4.79 3.57 -9.95
N TYR A 35 -3.49 3.79 -10.11
CA TYR A 35 -2.48 2.77 -9.93
C TYR A 35 -1.89 2.84 -8.51
N PRO A 36 -1.99 1.78 -7.70
CA PRO A 36 -1.46 1.77 -6.34
C PRO A 36 0.07 1.69 -6.36
N MET A 37 0.74 2.63 -5.67
CA MET A 37 2.12 2.42 -5.25
C MET A 37 2.08 1.48 -4.04
N THR A 38 2.66 0.29 -4.18
CA THR A 38 2.46 -0.77 -3.19
C THR A 38 3.36 -0.63 -1.97
N PHE A 39 4.44 0.18 -2.00
CA PHE A 39 5.20 0.47 -0.78
C PHE A 39 4.47 1.45 0.14
N LEU A 40 4.69 1.30 1.45
CA LEU A 40 4.29 2.29 2.45
C LEU A 40 5.39 3.32 2.66
N TYR A 41 4.97 4.57 2.84
CA TYR A 41 5.84 5.71 3.08
C TYR A 41 5.65 6.23 4.50
N ARG A 42 6.73 6.52 5.20
CA ARG A 42 6.69 6.90 6.62
C ARG A 42 6.41 8.39 6.84
N SER A 43 6.60 9.21 5.81
CA SER A 43 6.42 10.67 5.88
C SER A 43 5.95 11.24 4.54
N LEU A 44 5.44 12.47 4.57
CA LEU A 44 5.11 13.21 3.36
C LEU A 44 6.36 13.58 2.53
N ASP A 45 7.54 13.66 3.17
CA ASP A 45 8.79 13.88 2.46
C ASP A 45 9.17 12.65 1.62
N GLU A 46 9.04 11.44 2.19
CA GLU A 46 9.22 10.18 1.46
C GLU A 46 8.22 10.08 0.29
N VAL A 47 6.95 10.38 0.55
CA VAL A 47 5.90 10.48 -0.48
C VAL A 47 6.30 11.44 -1.60
N SER A 48 6.88 12.59 -1.26
CA SER A 48 7.29 13.60 -2.24
C SER A 48 8.40 13.10 -3.15
N GLN A 49 9.42 12.48 -2.57
CA GLN A 49 10.57 11.93 -3.31
C GLN A 49 10.13 10.84 -4.29
N VAL A 50 9.44 9.82 -3.78
CA VAL A 50 9.06 8.65 -4.58
C VAL A 50 8.03 8.96 -5.66
N VAL A 51 7.10 9.88 -5.42
CA VAL A 51 6.15 10.29 -6.47
C VAL A 51 6.85 11.08 -7.55
N GLN A 52 7.77 11.98 -7.21
CA GLN A 52 8.53 12.72 -8.22
C GLN A 52 9.38 11.79 -9.08
N GLU A 53 10.01 10.78 -8.50
CA GLU A 53 10.74 9.75 -9.23
C GLU A 53 9.81 8.95 -10.16
N ALA A 54 8.71 8.41 -9.63
CA ALA A 54 7.76 7.64 -10.41
C ALA A 54 7.14 8.46 -11.56
N VAL A 55 6.82 9.74 -11.33
CA VAL A 55 6.30 10.64 -12.38
C VAL A 55 7.35 10.87 -13.47
N ARG A 56 8.62 11.11 -13.11
CA ARG A 56 9.70 11.27 -14.08
C ARG A 56 9.90 10.01 -14.92
N GLU A 57 9.84 8.83 -14.30
CA GLU A 57 9.96 7.55 -15.00
C GLU A 57 8.80 7.34 -15.98
N ILE A 58 7.56 7.54 -15.53
CA ILE A 58 6.35 7.38 -16.36
C ILE A 58 6.40 8.34 -17.55
N GLN A 59 6.67 9.63 -17.29
CA GLN A 59 6.73 10.66 -18.33
C GLN A 59 7.93 10.50 -19.26
N GLY A 60 9.06 9.97 -18.75
CA GLY A 60 10.26 9.68 -19.53
C GLY A 60 10.04 8.66 -20.65
N THR A 61 9.00 7.82 -20.55
CA THR A 61 8.60 6.90 -21.63
C THR A 61 7.95 7.62 -22.83
N GLY A 62 7.41 8.82 -22.61
CA GLY A 62 6.65 9.58 -23.61
C GLY A 62 5.25 9.02 -23.92
N GLU A 63 4.81 7.95 -23.26
CA GLU A 63 3.52 7.31 -23.55
C GLU A 63 2.39 7.75 -22.62
N LEU A 64 2.75 8.16 -21.40
CA LEU A 64 1.83 8.44 -20.30
C LEU A 64 2.27 9.69 -19.55
N ASP A 65 1.28 10.41 -19.04
CA ASP A 65 1.45 11.48 -18.06
C ASP A 65 0.81 11.05 -16.73
N VAL A 66 0.95 11.87 -15.68
CA VAL A 66 0.31 11.65 -14.38
C VAL A 66 -0.47 12.89 -13.98
N LEU A 67 -1.72 12.73 -13.53
CA LEU A 67 -2.48 13.87 -13.00
C LEU A 67 -1.73 14.54 -11.84
N GLN A 68 -1.71 15.87 -11.84
CA GLN A 68 -1.08 16.68 -10.79
C GLN A 68 -1.58 16.33 -9.37
N HIS A 69 -2.87 15.99 -9.25
CA HIS A 69 -3.49 15.61 -7.98
C HIS A 69 -3.66 14.10 -7.93
N VAL A 70 -2.94 13.47 -7.00
CA VAL A 70 -3.03 12.04 -6.72
C VAL A 70 -3.74 11.78 -5.40
N MET A 71 -4.16 10.55 -5.17
CA MET A 71 -4.79 10.16 -3.92
C MET A 71 -3.73 9.68 -2.94
N LEU A 72 -3.81 10.18 -1.72
CA LEU A 72 -2.98 9.80 -0.59
C LEU A 72 -3.89 9.19 0.47
N LEU A 73 -3.64 7.94 0.84
CA LEU A 73 -4.34 7.22 1.90
C LEU A 73 -3.45 7.15 3.13
N PRO A 74 -3.75 7.89 4.21
CA PRO A 74 -3.10 7.68 5.48
C PRO A 74 -3.50 6.31 6.05
N LEU A 75 -2.53 5.66 6.71
CA LEU A 75 -2.64 4.34 7.30
C LEU A 75 -2.28 4.45 8.78
N CYS A 76 -3.08 3.83 9.64
CA CYS A 76 -2.85 3.77 11.08
C CYS A 76 -2.57 2.32 11.47
N PHE A 77 -1.45 2.09 12.16
CA PHE A 77 -1.09 0.78 12.67
C PHE A 77 -2.19 0.26 13.61
N ALA A 78 -2.56 -1.01 13.47
CA ALA A 78 -3.60 -1.64 14.28
C ALA A 78 -3.09 -2.82 15.08
N SER A 79 -2.42 -3.78 14.43
CA SER A 79 -1.89 -4.96 15.12
C SER A 79 -0.77 -5.65 14.33
N LEU A 80 -0.06 -6.57 14.98
CA LEU A 80 0.86 -7.49 14.33
C LEU A 80 0.16 -8.79 13.96
N TYR A 81 0.63 -9.42 12.88
CA TYR A 81 0.26 -10.76 12.48
C TYR A 81 1.53 -11.64 12.46
N PRO A 82 1.60 -12.73 13.24
CA PRO A 82 2.80 -13.55 13.33
C PRO A 82 3.07 -14.31 12.02
N LEU A 83 4.32 -14.26 11.55
CA LEU A 83 4.77 -15.03 10.40
C LEU A 83 5.35 -16.37 10.87
N ARG A 84 5.22 -17.40 10.02
CA ARG A 84 5.70 -18.75 10.32
C ARG A 84 6.41 -19.35 9.11
N PRO A 85 7.45 -20.19 9.31
CA PRO A 85 8.28 -20.72 8.22
C PRO A 85 7.50 -21.41 7.10
N GLU A 86 6.31 -21.95 7.38
CA GLU A 86 5.47 -22.64 6.40
C GLU A 86 5.01 -21.71 5.26
N PHE A 87 4.95 -20.39 5.48
CA PHE A 87 4.53 -19.42 4.47
C PHE A 87 5.51 -19.27 3.29
N TRP A 88 6.74 -19.78 3.40
CA TRP A 88 7.75 -19.71 2.32
C TRP A 88 7.97 -21.03 1.58
N GLN A 89 7.29 -22.11 1.96
CA GLN A 89 7.72 -23.44 1.51
C GLN A 89 7.24 -23.80 0.10
N ASN A 90 6.03 -23.44 -0.31
CA ASN A 90 5.46 -23.82 -1.62
C ASN A 90 4.33 -22.87 -2.06
N PRO A 91 4.63 -21.66 -2.56
CA PRO A 91 3.58 -20.81 -3.10
C PRO A 91 2.93 -21.48 -4.32
N SER A 92 1.61 -21.37 -4.43
CA SER A 92 0.81 -21.95 -5.52
C SER A 92 0.06 -20.91 -6.35
N GLN A 93 0.10 -19.64 -5.94
CA GLN A 93 -0.58 -18.52 -6.57
C GLN A 93 0.40 -17.39 -6.86
N HIS A 94 0.46 -16.99 -8.13
CA HIS A 94 1.21 -15.84 -8.60
C HIS A 94 0.27 -14.64 -8.77
N TYR A 95 0.64 -13.49 -8.21
CA TYR A 95 -0.13 -12.25 -8.33
C TYR A 95 0.57 -11.25 -9.26
N ASP A 96 0.05 -11.15 -10.49
CA ASP A 96 0.55 -10.21 -11.49
C ASP A 96 0.13 -8.75 -11.21
N SER A 97 0.63 -7.82 -12.01
CA SER A 97 0.33 -6.38 -11.85
C SER A 97 -1.16 -6.05 -12.01
N MET A 98 -1.90 -6.78 -12.84
CA MET A 98 -3.34 -6.57 -13.05
C MET A 98 -4.15 -7.09 -11.87
N ASP A 99 -3.78 -8.22 -11.30
CA ASP A 99 -4.41 -8.77 -10.11
C ASP A 99 -4.18 -7.87 -8.90
N ARG A 100 -2.97 -7.30 -8.78
CA ARG A 100 -2.69 -6.25 -7.79
C ARG A 100 -3.58 -5.03 -8.00
N LEU A 101 -3.65 -4.50 -9.22
CA LEU A 101 -4.52 -3.35 -9.52
C LEU A 101 -5.97 -3.61 -9.12
N ARG A 102 -6.53 -4.77 -9.51
CA ARG A 102 -7.91 -5.18 -9.16
C ARG A 102 -8.11 -5.31 -7.66
N THR A 103 -7.14 -5.86 -6.95
CA THR A 103 -7.19 -6.08 -5.51
C THR A 103 -7.29 -4.75 -4.74
N PHE A 104 -6.59 -3.71 -5.20
CA PHE A 104 -6.54 -2.41 -4.53
C PHE A 104 -7.56 -1.39 -5.04
N GLN A 105 -8.16 -1.61 -6.21
CA GLN A 105 -9.17 -0.72 -6.80
C GLN A 105 -10.33 -0.33 -5.85
N PRO A 106 -10.88 -1.23 -5.01
CA PRO A 106 -11.97 -0.89 -4.10
C PRO A 106 -11.61 0.19 -3.06
N LEU A 107 -10.32 0.31 -2.71
CA LEU A 107 -9.84 1.30 -1.74
C LEU A 107 -9.98 2.74 -2.24
N VAL A 108 -10.03 2.97 -3.55
CA VAL A 108 -10.20 4.31 -4.12
C VAL A 108 -11.56 4.90 -3.73
N LYS A 109 -12.59 4.06 -3.56
CA LYS A 109 -13.97 4.50 -3.29
C LYS A 109 -14.33 4.42 -1.81
N THR A 110 -13.89 3.37 -1.14
CA THR A 110 -14.42 2.97 0.17
C THR A 110 -13.33 2.44 1.11
N PRO A 111 -12.20 3.14 1.31
CA PRO A 111 -11.05 2.58 2.04
C PRO A 111 -11.34 2.29 3.51
N LEU A 112 -12.23 3.08 4.14
CA LEU A 112 -12.60 2.94 5.55
C LEU A 112 -13.30 1.62 5.91
N PHE A 113 -13.75 0.83 4.92
CA PHE A 113 -14.35 -0.49 5.16
C PHE A 113 -13.32 -1.62 5.17
N TYR A 114 -12.04 -1.28 5.00
CA TYR A 114 -10.96 -2.23 4.86
C TYR A 114 -9.91 -2.07 5.97
N LYS A 115 -9.17 -3.14 6.18
CA LYS A 115 -7.84 -3.18 6.80
C LYS A 115 -6.84 -3.66 5.76
N LEU A 116 -5.55 -3.46 6.00
CA LEU A 116 -4.49 -3.78 5.07
C LEU A 116 -3.45 -4.67 5.74
N LEU A 117 -3.20 -5.83 5.16
CA LEU A 117 -2.01 -6.63 5.47
C LEU A 117 -0.79 -5.97 4.83
N VAL A 118 0.22 -5.71 5.64
CA VAL A 118 1.49 -5.09 5.26
C VAL A 118 2.62 -6.05 5.59
N THR A 119 3.40 -6.43 4.58
CA THR A 119 4.51 -7.37 4.75
C THR A 119 5.85 -6.65 4.57
N PRO A 120 6.88 -7.03 5.35
CA PRO A 120 8.24 -6.57 5.11
C PRO A 120 8.81 -7.28 3.88
N THR A 121 9.32 -6.52 2.91
CA THR A 121 9.88 -7.08 1.67
C THR A 121 11.38 -7.31 1.78
N PHE A 122 12.11 -6.33 2.30
CA PHE A 122 13.54 -6.44 2.57
C PHE A 122 13.98 -5.40 3.62
N LEU A 123 15.14 -5.65 4.22
CA LEU A 123 15.85 -4.73 5.11
C LEU A 123 17.01 -4.07 4.35
N ASP A 124 17.05 -2.74 4.28
CA ASP A 124 18.12 -2.02 3.60
C ASP A 124 19.42 -1.96 4.43
N GLU A 125 20.49 -1.42 3.83
CA GLU A 125 21.80 -1.28 4.46
C GLU A 125 21.80 -0.34 5.68
N ASN A 126 20.79 0.53 5.79
CA ASN A 126 20.61 1.44 6.93
C ASN A 126 19.75 0.82 8.04
N GLY A 127 19.32 -0.44 7.88
CA GLY A 127 18.44 -1.12 8.84
C GLY A 127 16.98 -0.66 8.76
N LYS A 128 16.55 -0.02 7.67
CA LYS A 128 15.15 0.35 7.41
C LYS A 128 14.43 -0.77 6.65
N TRP A 129 13.30 -1.18 7.20
CA TRP A 129 12.40 -2.13 6.55
C TRP A 129 11.61 -1.44 5.43
N HIS A 130 11.65 -2.04 4.24
CA HIS A 130 10.77 -1.71 3.13
C HIS A 130 9.47 -2.49 3.28
N LEU A 131 8.37 -1.77 3.48
CA LEU A 131 7.08 -2.33 3.82
C LEU A 131 6.14 -2.25 2.62
N ASN A 132 5.52 -3.36 2.26
CA ASN A 132 4.65 -3.46 1.10
C ASN A 132 3.20 -3.72 1.52
N ALA A 133 2.29 -2.92 0.97
CA ALA A 133 0.86 -3.09 1.01
C ALA A 133 0.51 -4.33 0.20
N THR A 134 0.04 -5.36 0.90
CA THR A 134 -0.03 -6.71 0.34
C THR A 134 -1.45 -7.13 0.04
N LEU A 135 -2.33 -7.06 1.04
CA LEU A 135 -3.71 -7.52 0.88
C LEU A 135 -4.70 -6.61 1.61
N PRO A 136 -5.55 -5.84 0.91
CA PRO A 136 -6.70 -5.21 1.51
C PRO A 136 -7.77 -6.26 1.83
N LEU A 137 -8.31 -6.18 3.03
CA LEU A 137 -9.30 -7.11 3.59
C LEU A 137 -10.45 -6.28 4.14
N TYR A 138 -11.69 -6.73 3.99
CA TYR A 138 -12.78 -6.09 4.73
C TYR A 138 -12.53 -6.18 6.24
N LEU A 139 -12.92 -5.16 7.00
CA LEU A 139 -12.75 -5.13 8.46
C LEU A 139 -13.33 -6.38 9.15
N SER A 140 -14.43 -6.92 8.62
CA SER A 140 -15.13 -8.10 9.13
C SER A 140 -14.45 -9.44 8.77
N MET A 141 -13.44 -9.46 7.90
CA MET A 141 -12.77 -10.69 7.51
C MET A 141 -11.87 -11.22 8.64
N ASN A 142 -11.91 -12.54 8.81
CA ASN A 142 -11.13 -13.25 9.82
C ASN A 142 -9.66 -13.45 9.38
N GLU A 143 -8.82 -13.87 10.32
CA GLU A 143 -7.40 -14.11 10.07
C GLU A 143 -7.12 -15.31 9.16
N SER A 144 -8.07 -16.26 9.03
CA SER A 144 -7.88 -17.41 8.12
C SER A 144 -7.71 -16.99 6.66
N ILE A 145 -8.22 -15.83 6.25
CA ILE A 145 -7.97 -15.28 4.91
C ILE A 145 -6.51 -14.84 4.76
N ILE A 146 -5.92 -14.25 5.81
CA ILE A 146 -4.50 -13.89 5.83
C ILE A 146 -3.65 -15.16 5.78
N GLU A 147 -3.99 -16.17 6.58
CA GLU A 147 -3.27 -17.45 6.57
C GLU A 147 -3.33 -18.14 5.21
N GLN A 148 -4.50 -18.19 4.58
CA GLN A 148 -4.67 -18.72 3.23
C GLN A 148 -3.84 -17.94 2.21
N PHE A 149 -3.89 -16.61 2.26
CA PHE A 149 -3.10 -15.78 1.37
C PHE A 149 -1.59 -16.05 1.56
N MET A 150 -1.09 -15.98 2.79
CA MET A 150 0.34 -16.15 3.09
C MET A 150 0.86 -17.55 2.76
N SER A 151 0.00 -18.58 2.82
CA SER A 151 0.41 -19.96 2.51
C SER A 151 0.49 -20.27 1.02
N HIS A 152 -0.16 -19.48 0.17
CA HIS A 152 -0.26 -19.76 -1.25
C HIS A 152 0.34 -18.66 -2.14
N SER A 153 0.46 -17.43 -1.65
CA SER A 153 0.99 -16.31 -2.41
C SER A 153 2.51 -16.39 -2.55
N ASP A 154 3.01 -16.09 -3.74
CA ASP A 154 4.44 -15.88 -4.00
C ASP A 154 4.91 -14.44 -3.74
N GLN A 155 4.07 -13.61 -3.13
CA GLN A 155 4.41 -12.23 -2.83
C GLN A 155 5.65 -12.15 -1.95
N SER A 156 6.58 -11.27 -2.32
CA SER A 156 7.87 -11.14 -1.63
C SER A 156 7.69 -10.69 -0.18
N VAL A 157 8.06 -11.58 0.73
CA VAL A 157 8.13 -11.35 2.18
C VAL A 157 9.50 -11.81 2.66
N ASP A 158 10.21 -10.94 3.39
CA ASP A 158 11.53 -11.26 3.94
C ASP A 158 11.41 -12.41 4.95
N GLU A 159 12.09 -13.52 4.68
CA GLU A 159 12.09 -14.74 5.49
C GLU A 159 12.57 -14.54 6.93
N ARG A 160 13.38 -13.50 7.18
CA ARG A 160 13.87 -13.17 8.52
C ARG A 160 12.81 -12.49 9.36
N ALA A 161 11.73 -11.97 8.79
CA ALA A 161 10.73 -11.22 9.54
C ALA A 161 9.85 -12.12 10.43
N LYS A 162 9.70 -11.73 11.70
CA LYS A 162 8.85 -12.40 12.69
C LYS A 162 7.36 -12.15 12.52
N CYS A 163 7.00 -11.01 11.94
CA CYS A 163 5.62 -10.59 11.82
C CYS A 163 5.39 -9.75 10.57
N ALA A 164 4.14 -9.74 10.14
CA ALA A 164 3.54 -8.73 9.28
C ALA A 164 2.76 -7.74 10.17
N ALA A 165 2.24 -6.67 9.58
CA ALA A 165 1.39 -5.71 10.26
C ALA A 165 0.02 -5.60 9.61
N ILE A 166 -0.97 -5.26 10.42
CA ILE A 166 -2.31 -4.88 9.99
C ILE A 166 -2.47 -3.39 10.22
N TYR A 167 -2.83 -2.67 9.16
CA TYR A 167 -3.17 -1.25 9.20
C TYR A 167 -4.65 -1.04 8.94
N THR A 168 -5.18 0.06 9.44
CA THR A 168 -6.49 0.60 9.05
C THR A 168 -6.29 1.86 8.22
N PHE A 169 -7.27 2.20 7.38
CA PHE A 169 -7.21 3.39 6.54
C PHE A 169 -7.82 4.59 7.26
N GLY A 170 -7.15 5.74 7.17
CA GLY A 170 -7.72 7.04 7.51
C GLY A 170 -8.48 7.66 6.33
N ASP A 171 -8.91 8.90 6.51
CA ASP A 171 -9.64 9.63 5.48
C ASP A 171 -8.76 9.92 4.25
N PRO A 172 -9.23 9.63 3.02
CA PRO A 172 -8.49 9.93 1.81
C PRO A 172 -8.20 11.42 1.64
N MET A 173 -6.96 11.71 1.23
CA MET A 173 -6.49 13.05 0.96
C MET A 173 -6.11 13.22 -0.51
N ARG A 174 -6.20 14.44 -1.01
CA ARG A 174 -5.60 14.86 -2.28
C ARG A 174 -4.20 15.36 -2.01
N TYR A 175 -3.23 14.82 -2.73
CA TYR A 175 -1.85 15.26 -2.71
C TYR A 175 -1.49 15.85 -4.07
N ASN A 176 -1.02 17.09 -4.09
CA ASN A 176 -0.51 17.73 -5.30
C ASN A 176 1.01 17.53 -5.35
N TRP A 177 1.50 16.69 -6.26
CA TRP A 177 2.91 16.27 -6.23
C TRP A 177 3.90 17.33 -6.73
N GLU A 178 3.43 18.35 -7.46
CA GLU A 178 4.25 19.49 -7.87
C GLU A 178 4.48 20.48 -6.72
N THR A 179 3.41 20.80 -5.98
CA THR A 179 3.44 21.80 -4.90
C THR A 179 3.65 21.18 -3.52
N GLN A 180 3.63 19.85 -3.42
CA GLN A 180 3.70 19.05 -2.20
C GLN A 180 2.58 19.36 -1.18
N LYS A 181 1.49 20.00 -1.62
CA LYS A 181 0.37 20.38 -0.76
C LYS A 181 -0.61 19.22 -0.61
N VAL A 182 -1.06 19.01 0.63
CA VAL A 182 -2.10 18.05 0.98
C VAL A 182 -3.41 18.79 1.27
N ALA A 183 -4.52 18.28 0.75
CA ALA A 183 -5.86 18.80 1.01
C ALA A 183 -6.83 17.66 1.31
N ALA A 184 -7.70 17.84 2.29
CA ALA A 184 -8.79 16.89 2.55
C ALA A 184 -9.73 16.79 1.35
N ILE A 185 -10.19 15.57 1.03
CA ILE A 185 -11.23 15.39 0.02
C ILE A 185 -12.57 15.78 0.67
N LYS A 186 -13.09 16.96 0.32
CA LYS A 186 -14.40 17.40 0.81
C LYS A 186 -15.47 16.40 0.39
N SER A 187 -16.03 15.68 1.35
CA SER A 187 -17.22 14.88 1.17
C SER A 187 -18.42 15.80 0.94
N LYS A 188 -19.10 15.64 -0.21
CA LYS A 188 -20.36 16.34 -0.52
C LYS A 188 -21.48 16.09 0.52
N ARG A 189 -21.32 15.15 1.47
CA ARG A 189 -22.28 14.96 2.57
C ARG A 189 -22.37 16.16 3.50
N SER A 190 -21.35 17.03 3.58
CA SER A 190 -21.39 18.21 4.47
C SER A 190 -22.19 19.41 3.92
N GLU A 191 -22.62 19.38 2.65
CA GLU A 191 -23.43 20.45 2.06
C GLU A 191 -24.93 20.22 2.23
N PHE A 192 -25.37 18.98 2.48
CA PHE A 192 -26.80 18.68 2.72
C PHE A 192 -27.29 19.11 4.11
N THR A 193 -26.42 19.18 5.12
CA THR A 193 -26.80 19.62 6.47
C THR A 193 -26.83 21.14 6.65
N LYS A 194 -26.38 21.93 5.65
CA LYS A 194 -26.45 23.40 5.71
C LYS A 194 -27.73 24.01 5.14
N HIS A 195 -28.58 23.21 4.49
CA HIS A 195 -29.83 23.70 3.89
C HIS A 195 -31.10 23.26 4.62
N HIS A 196 -30.99 22.61 5.80
CA HIS A 196 -32.13 22.13 6.61
C HIS A 196 -32.06 22.57 8.09
N ASN A 197 -31.58 23.79 8.35
CA ASN A 197 -31.82 24.49 9.62
C ASN A 197 -32.52 25.81 9.36
#